data_AF-A0A382VNC3-F1
#
_entry.id   AF-A0A382VNC3-F1
#
_cell.length_a   1.000
_cell.length_b   1.000
_cell.length_c   1.000
_cell.angle_alpha   90.00
_cell.angle_beta   90.00
_cell.angle_gamma   90.00
#
_symmetry.space_group_name_H-M   'P 1'
#
loop_
_entity.id
_entity.type
_entity.pdbx_description
1 polymer ?
#
loop_
_entity_poly.entity_id
_entity_poly.type
_entity_poly.pdbx_seq_one_letter_code
_entity_poly.pdbx_strand_id
1 'polypeptide(L)'
;MKRFTKAPIWLWISSFFIAACFATPIVYIVVRNISEGSNAIDALFSSHTLSPLLNTLYLATSVTFATAILGTLLAWIIMRTDLPYARFWRIAVALPLVLPSFLAGIALLDAFRPGGIVPEILEPLGLGMPPVIDGFWGSFIALTLVTYPY
;
A
#
# COMPACT_ATOMS: atom_id res chain seq x y z
N MET A 1 12.89 5.02 -37.29
CA MET A 1 13.25 3.78 -36.57
C MET A 1 14.52 4.03 -35.76
N LYS A 2 14.46 4.06 -34.41
CA LYS A 2 15.67 4.15 -33.58
C LYS A 2 16.37 2.78 -33.58
N ARG A 3 17.62 2.72 -34.05
CA ARG A 3 18.46 1.51 -33.93
C ARG A 3 18.83 1.34 -32.47
N PHE A 4 18.36 0.27 -31.82
CA PHE A 4 18.89 -0.17 -30.54
C PHE A 4 20.33 -0.64 -30.77
N THR A 5 21.31 0.21 -30.47
CA THR A 5 22.72 -0.17 -30.41
C THR A 5 22.91 -1.18 -29.29
N LYS A 6 23.64 -2.27 -29.52
CA LYS A 6 23.94 -3.27 -28.48
C LYS A 6 24.56 -2.57 -27.27
N ALA A 7 23.99 -2.78 -26.09
CA ALA A 7 24.54 -2.21 -24.86
C ALA A 7 25.98 -2.69 -24.65
N PRO A 8 26.91 -1.82 -24.24
CA PRO A 8 28.29 -2.20 -23.98
C PRO A 8 28.37 -3.27 -22.87
N ILE A 9 29.35 -4.17 -22.97
CA ILE A 9 29.42 -5.39 -22.15
C ILE A 9 29.55 -5.13 -20.64
N TRP A 10 30.13 -4.00 -20.25
CA TRP A 10 30.25 -3.62 -18.84
C TRP A 10 28.89 -3.37 -18.18
N LEU A 11 27.90 -2.85 -18.91
CA LEU A 11 26.53 -2.68 -18.39
C LEU A 11 25.89 -4.05 -18.10
N TRP A 12 26.11 -5.03 -18.99
CA TRP A 12 25.63 -6.39 -18.77
C TRP A 12 26.23 -7.03 -17.53
N ILE A 13 27.53 -6.86 -17.32
CA ILE A 13 28.23 -7.40 -16.15
C ILE A 13 27.69 -6.76 -14.86
N SER A 14 27.57 -5.42 -14.83
CA SER A 14 27.03 -4.70 -13.67
C SER A 14 25.57 -5.07 -13.38
N SER A 15 24.73 -5.14 -14.41
CA SER A 15 23.33 -5.55 -14.26
C SER A 15 23.21 -6.99 -13.77
N PHE A 16 24.03 -7.91 -14.28
CA PHE A 16 24.03 -9.30 -13.83
C PHE A 16 24.47 -9.42 -12.37
N PHE A 17 25.51 -8.69 -11.97
CA PHE A 17 25.98 -8.69 -10.58
C PHE A 17 24.91 -8.19 -9.62
N ILE A 18 24.26 -7.06 -9.94
CA ILE A 18 23.15 -6.52 -9.16
C ILE A 18 22.00 -7.53 -9.10
N ALA A 19 21.59 -8.08 -10.24
CA ALA A 19 20.52 -9.08 -10.29
C ALA A 19 20.85 -10.31 -9.44
N ALA A 20 22.09 -10.79 -9.45
CA ALA A 20 22.53 -11.91 -8.62
C ALA A 20 22.45 -11.59 -7.11
N CYS A 21 22.88 -10.39 -6.70
CA CYS A 21 22.73 -9.94 -5.32
C CYS A 21 21.26 -9.91 -4.87
N PHE A 22 20.37 -9.37 -5.71
CA PHE A 22 18.93 -9.33 -5.42
C PHE A 22 18.25 -10.71 -5.47
N ALA A 23 18.73 -11.62 -6.31
CA ALA A 23 18.21 -12.98 -6.42
C ALA A 23 18.62 -13.87 -5.23
N THR A 24 19.71 -13.53 -4.55
CA THR A 24 20.28 -14.32 -3.44
C THR A 24 19.25 -14.74 -2.38
N PRO A 25 18.45 -13.84 -1.77
CA PRO A 25 17.45 -14.22 -0.77
C PRO A 25 16.37 -15.18 -1.31
N ILE A 26 15.96 -15.01 -2.57
CA ILE A 26 14.96 -15.88 -3.20
C ILE A 26 15.55 -17.28 -3.42
N VAL A 27 16.76 -17.35 -3.98
CA VAL A 27 17.50 -18.61 -4.17
C VAL A 27 17.70 -19.32 -2.82
N TYR A 28 18.06 -18.57 -1.77
CA TYR A 28 18.21 -19.11 -0.43
C TYR A 28 16.92 -19.74 0.09
N ILE A 29 15.76 -19.09 -0.07
CA ILE A 29 14.46 -19.63 0.36
C ILE A 29 14.13 -20.92 -0.40
N VAL A 30 14.38 -20.97 -1.71
CA VAL A 30 14.11 -22.16 -2.54
C VAL A 30 15.01 -23.32 -2.09
N VAL A 31 16.31 -23.09 -1.95
CA VAL A 31 17.27 -24.12 -1.50
C VAL A 31 16.91 -24.59 -0.10
N ARG A 32 16.57 -23.67 0.81
CA ARG A 32 16.18 -24.00 2.18
C ARG A 32 14.95 -24.89 2.21
N ASN A 33 13.91 -24.53 1.47
CA ASN A 33 12.65 -25.27 1.42
C ASN A 33 12.83 -26.69 0.87
N ILE A 34 13.66 -26.86 -0.17
CA ILE A 34 14.00 -28.18 -0.73
C ILE A 34 14.81 -29.00 0.28
N SER A 35 15.79 -28.38 0.95
CA SER A 35 16.69 -29.06 1.89
C SER A 35 15.99 -29.58 3.16
N GLU A 36 14.91 -28.93 3.59
CA GLU A 36 14.15 -29.31 4.78
C GLU A 36 13.15 -30.45 4.52
N GLY A 37 12.99 -30.90 3.26
CA GLY A 37 12.10 -32.02 2.91
C GLY A 37 10.62 -31.75 3.17
N SER A 38 10.24 -30.49 3.42
CA SER A 38 8.86 -30.09 3.65
C SER A 38 8.05 -30.19 2.35
N ASN A 39 6.82 -30.72 2.41
CA ASN A 39 5.89 -30.66 1.29
C ASN A 39 5.44 -29.20 1.10
N ALA A 40 6.20 -28.44 0.32
CA ALA A 40 5.91 -27.03 0.01
C ALA A 40 4.48 -26.83 -0.53
N ILE A 41 4.00 -27.80 -1.30
CA ILE A 41 2.66 -27.81 -1.87
C ILE A 41 1.60 -27.87 -0.76
N ASP A 42 1.74 -28.76 0.21
CA ASP A 42 0.80 -28.87 1.34
C ASP A 42 0.81 -27.61 2.20
N ALA A 43 1.98 -26.99 2.39
CA ALA A 43 2.11 -25.73 3.11
C ALA A 43 1.38 -24.58 2.39
N LEU A 44 1.45 -24.52 1.06
CA LEU A 44 0.75 -23.51 0.25
C LEU A 44 -0.77 -23.64 0.35
N PHE A 45 -1.30 -24.87 0.36
CA PHE A 45 -2.73 -25.14 0.46
C PHE A 45 -3.26 -25.24 1.90
N SER A 46 -2.40 -25.08 2.90
CA SER A 46 -2.82 -25.04 4.29
C SER A 46 -3.70 -23.83 4.58
N SER A 47 -4.67 -23.98 5.48
CA SER A 47 -5.54 -22.88 5.93
C SER A 47 -4.78 -21.69 6.52
N HIS A 48 -3.63 -21.96 7.15
CA HIS A 48 -2.74 -20.94 7.71
C HIS A 48 -2.05 -20.08 6.65
N THR A 49 -1.94 -20.55 5.40
CA THR A 49 -1.36 -19.78 4.29
C THR A 49 -2.45 -19.20 3.39
N LEU A 50 -3.45 -20.01 3.03
CA LEU A 50 -4.48 -19.62 2.08
C LEU A 50 -5.41 -18.54 2.64
N SER A 51 -5.77 -18.60 3.93
CA SER A 51 -6.68 -17.63 4.53
C SER A 51 -6.08 -16.22 4.57
N PRO A 52 -4.85 -16.00 5.09
CA PRO A 52 -4.19 -14.70 5.01
C PRO A 52 -3.94 -14.22 3.57
N LEU A 53 -3.61 -15.14 2.65
CA LEU A 53 -3.43 -14.82 1.23
C LEU A 53 -4.72 -14.24 0.62
N LEU A 54 -5.85 -14.91 0.84
CA LEU A 54 -7.15 -14.46 0.33
C LEU A 54 -7.58 -13.14 0.98
N ASN A 55 -7.36 -12.97 2.29
CA ASN A 55 -7.61 -11.70 2.97
C ASN A 55 -6.77 -10.56 2.38
N THR A 56 -5.48 -10.83 2.10
CA THR A 56 -4.58 -9.86 1.48
C THR A 56 -5.02 -9.52 0.07
N LEU A 57 -5.42 -10.51 -0.74
CA LEU A 57 -5.89 -10.31 -2.10
C LEU A 57 -7.20 -9.52 -2.12
N TYR A 58 -8.13 -9.86 -1.23
CA TYR A 58 -9.40 -9.15 -1.07
C TYR A 58 -9.17 -7.69 -0.64
N LEU A 59 -8.28 -7.45 0.32
CA LEU A 59 -7.91 -6.11 0.75
C LEU A 59 -7.22 -5.33 -0.37
N ALA A 60 -6.21 -5.92 -1.02
CA ALA A 60 -5.43 -5.27 -2.07
C ALA A 60 -6.31 -4.89 -3.27
N THR A 61 -7.19 -5.78 -3.72
CA THR A 61 -8.14 -5.48 -4.80
C THR A 61 -9.12 -4.38 -4.40
N SER A 62 -9.70 -4.45 -3.21
CA SER A 62 -10.61 -3.41 -2.70
C SER A 62 -9.93 -2.04 -2.65
N VAL A 63 -8.73 -1.96 -2.07
CA VAL A 63 -7.94 -0.73 -1.99
C VAL A 63 -7.58 -0.23 -3.38
N THR A 64 -7.19 -1.11 -4.31
CA THR A 64 -6.85 -0.72 -5.69
C THR A 64 -8.03 -0.05 -6.38
N PHE A 65 -9.24 -0.60 -6.26
CA PHE A 65 -10.43 0.04 -6.83
C PHE A 65 -10.74 1.39 -6.18
N ALA A 66 -10.70 1.44 -4.84
CA ALA A 66 -10.99 2.67 -4.10
C ALA A 66 -10.00 3.79 -4.43
N THR A 67 -8.71 3.48 -4.47
CA THR A 67 -7.63 4.42 -4.81
C THR A 67 -7.69 4.84 -6.28
N ALA A 68 -7.95 3.92 -7.21
CA ALA A 68 -8.12 4.26 -8.62
C ALA A 68 -9.27 5.26 -8.82
N ILE A 69 -10.42 5.05 -8.15
CA ILE A 69 -11.55 5.96 -8.21
C ILE A 69 -11.19 7.30 -7.57
N LEU A 70 -10.73 7.29 -6.31
CA LEU A 70 -10.47 8.50 -5.54
C LEU A 70 -9.35 9.35 -6.15
N GLY A 71 -8.22 8.73 -6.49
CA GLY A 71 -7.07 9.36 -7.14
C GLY A 71 -7.43 9.94 -8.49
N THR A 72 -8.16 9.20 -9.34
CA THR A 72 -8.59 9.70 -10.66
C THR A 72 -9.55 10.88 -10.53
N LEU A 73 -10.52 10.82 -9.61
CA LEU A 73 -11.46 11.92 -9.38
C LEU A 73 -10.75 13.18 -8.88
N LEU A 74 -9.87 13.05 -7.89
CA LEU A 74 -9.08 14.17 -7.37
C LEU A 74 -8.17 14.77 -8.45
N ALA A 75 -7.48 13.92 -9.22
CA ALA A 75 -6.66 14.36 -10.34
C ALA A 75 -7.49 15.09 -11.39
N TRP A 76 -8.67 14.58 -11.74
CA TRP A 76 -9.57 15.23 -12.68
C TRP A 76 -10.04 16.60 -12.16
N ILE A 77 -10.50 16.68 -10.91
CA ILE A 77 -10.94 17.94 -10.30
C ILE A 77 -9.79 18.96 -10.33
N ILE A 78 -8.60 18.59 -9.85
CA ILE A 78 -7.45 19.51 -9.72
C ILE A 78 -6.92 19.98 -11.09
N MET A 79 -7.03 19.15 -12.13
CA MET A 79 -6.46 19.44 -13.45
C MET A 79 -7.48 19.99 -14.45
N ARG A 80 -8.78 19.76 -14.26
CA ARG A 80 -9.83 20.13 -15.21
C ARG A 80 -10.79 21.19 -14.69
N THR A 81 -10.70 21.59 -13.42
CA THR A 81 -11.56 22.65 -12.86
C THR A 81 -10.73 23.82 -12.33
N ASP A 82 -11.31 25.02 -12.37
CA ASP A 82 -10.68 26.25 -11.88
C ASP A 82 -10.85 26.38 -10.37
N LEU A 83 -10.16 25.53 -9.61
CA LEU A 83 -10.18 25.59 -8.15
C LEU A 83 -9.47 26.84 -7.61
N PRO A 84 -10.08 27.58 -6.66
CA PRO A 84 -9.35 28.61 -5.92
C PRO A 84 -8.21 27.94 -5.12
N TYR A 85 -7.06 28.61 -5.05
CA TYR A 85 -5.85 28.10 -4.39
C TYR A 85 -5.34 26.76 -4.95
N ALA A 86 -5.40 26.55 -6.28
CA ALA A 86 -4.98 25.29 -6.92
C ALA A 86 -3.62 24.72 -6.45
N ARG A 87 -2.65 25.58 -6.09
CA ARG A 87 -1.36 25.15 -5.52
C ARG A 87 -1.51 24.41 -4.19
N PHE A 88 -2.39 24.90 -3.30
CA PHE A 88 -2.66 24.25 -2.03
C PHE A 88 -3.23 22.85 -2.25
N TRP A 89 -4.25 22.71 -3.11
CA TRP A 89 -4.88 21.41 -3.39
C TRP A 89 -3.91 20.39 -3.99
N ARG A 90 -3.05 20.82 -4.92
CA ARG A 90 -1.99 19.95 -5.50
C ARG A 90 -1.04 19.41 -4.43
N ILE A 91 -0.68 20.23 -3.45
CA ILE A 91 0.20 19.82 -2.35
C ILE A 91 -0.56 18.93 -1.36
N ALA A 92 -1.77 19.33 -0.95
CA ALA A 92 -2.58 18.61 0.03
C ALA A 92 -2.92 17.19 -0.44
N VAL A 93 -3.25 17.01 -1.72
CA VAL A 93 -3.53 15.70 -2.31
C VAL A 93 -2.29 14.83 -2.42
N ALA A 94 -1.12 15.42 -2.67
CA ALA A 94 0.15 14.69 -2.72
C ALA A 94 0.77 14.44 -1.32
N LEU A 95 0.29 15.13 -0.28
CA LEU A 95 0.85 15.10 1.08
C LEU A 95 0.98 13.68 1.66
N PRO A 96 0.03 12.75 1.45
CA PRO A 96 0.14 11.40 1.99
C PRO A 96 1.36 10.63 1.47
N LEU A 97 1.90 10.97 0.29
CA LEU A 97 3.11 10.33 -0.27
C LEU A 97 4.36 10.52 0.61
N VAL A 98 4.36 11.56 1.43
CA VAL A 98 5.48 11.88 2.32
C VAL A 98 5.37 11.12 3.65
N LEU A 99 4.18 10.63 4.00
CA LEU A 99 3.95 9.91 5.25
C LEU A 99 4.41 8.45 5.13
N PRO A 100 5.32 7.98 5.99
CA PRO A 100 5.58 6.56 6.15
C PRO A 100 4.30 5.81 6.51
N SER A 101 4.12 4.61 5.96
CA SER A 101 2.92 3.78 6.17
C SER A 101 2.65 3.48 7.66
N PHE A 102 3.71 3.26 8.45
CA PHE A 102 3.59 3.04 9.89
C PHE A 102 3.05 4.27 10.64
N LEU A 103 3.50 5.48 10.29
CA LEU A 103 3.01 6.71 10.92
C LEU A 103 1.54 6.96 10.58
N ALA A 104 1.13 6.70 9.35
CA ALA A 104 -0.27 6.79 8.95
C ALA A 104 -1.15 5.81 9.74
N GLY A 105 -0.68 4.57 9.96
CA GLY A 105 -1.39 3.58 10.78
C GLY A 105 -1.56 4.02 12.22
N ILE A 106 -0.49 4.51 12.87
CA ILE A 106 -0.57 5.01 14.25
C ILE A 106 -1.50 6.23 14.33
N ALA A 107 -1.34 7.20 13.43
CA ALA A 107 -2.17 8.40 13.44
C ALA A 107 -3.66 8.08 13.31
N LEU A 108 -4.01 7.11 12.46
CA LEU A 108 -5.38 6.65 12.31
C LEU A 108 -5.88 5.97 13.60
N LEU A 109 -5.11 5.05 14.18
CA LEU A 109 -5.48 4.39 15.44
C LEU A 109 -5.66 5.40 16.58
N ASP A 110 -4.72 6.34 16.75
CA ASP A 110 -4.79 7.36 17.80
C ASP A 110 -5.95 8.33 17.58
N ALA A 111 -6.32 8.62 16.32
CA ALA A 111 -7.46 9.47 16.02
C ALA A 111 -8.81 8.89 16.51
N PHE A 112 -8.96 7.56 16.55
CA PHE A 112 -10.20 6.88 16.94
C PHE A 112 -10.19 6.33 18.37
N ARG A 113 -9.08 6.45 19.10
CA ARG A 113 -9.00 6.05 20.51
C ARG A 113 -9.86 6.95 21.40
N PRO A 114 -10.27 6.49 22.59
CA PRO A 114 -10.94 7.35 23.58
C PRO A 114 -10.12 8.61 23.86
N GLY A 115 -10.73 9.79 23.72
CA GLY A 115 -10.03 11.08 23.82
C GLY A 115 -9.22 11.49 22.58
N GLY A 116 -9.33 10.74 21.47
CA GLY A 116 -8.80 11.12 20.17
C GLY A 116 -9.70 12.13 19.44
N ILE A 117 -9.20 12.63 18.30
CA ILE A 117 -9.85 13.70 17.55
C ILE A 117 -11.21 13.30 16.97
N VAL A 118 -11.43 12.03 16.62
CA VAL A 118 -12.69 11.57 16.03
C VAL A 118 -13.81 11.56 17.08
N PRO A 119 -13.67 10.92 18.26
CA PRO A 119 -14.65 11.08 19.34
C PRO A 119 -14.89 12.54 19.72
N GLU A 120 -13.85 13.37 19.82
CA GLU A 120 -13.97 14.79 20.18
C GLU A 120 -14.88 15.57 19.20
N ILE A 121 -14.82 15.23 17.92
CA ILE A 121 -15.69 15.83 16.89
C ILE A 121 -17.11 15.24 16.94
N LEU A 122 -17.26 13.94 17.23
CA LEU A 122 -18.55 13.24 17.17
C LEU A 122 -19.43 13.47 18.42
N GLU A 123 -18.82 13.57 19.60
CA GLU A 123 -19.53 13.75 20.88
C GLU A 123 -20.48 14.97 20.88
N PRO A 124 -20.09 16.16 20.39
CA PRO A 124 -20.98 17.32 20.29
C PRO A 124 -22.18 17.11 19.36
N LEU A 125 -22.10 16.19 18.40
CA LEU A 125 -23.21 15.84 17.51
C LEU A 125 -24.16 14.81 18.14
N GLY A 126 -23.90 14.34 19.37
CA GLY A 126 -24.65 13.27 20.01
C GLY A 126 -24.39 11.90 19.37
N LEU A 127 -23.37 11.79 18.53
CA LEU A 127 -22.88 10.54 17.98
C LEU A 127 -21.85 9.99 18.98
N GLY A 128 -22.17 8.87 19.63
CA GLY A 128 -21.31 8.29 20.68
C GLY A 128 -19.95 7.81 20.17
N MET A 129 -19.27 7.00 20.98
CA MET A 129 -17.93 6.48 20.65
C MET A 129 -17.92 5.82 19.25
N PRO A 130 -17.03 6.24 18.34
CA PRO A 130 -16.91 5.59 17.04
C PRO A 130 -16.46 4.13 17.20
N PRO A 131 -16.82 3.26 16.25
CA PRO A 131 -16.35 1.88 16.27
C PRO A 131 -14.82 1.83 16.19
N VAL A 132 -14.24 0.82 16.83
CA VAL A 132 -12.80 0.56 16.71
C VAL A 132 -12.48 0.28 15.25
N ILE A 133 -11.48 0.98 14.72
CA ILE A 133 -10.94 0.73 13.39
C ILE A 133 -9.86 -0.35 13.48
N ASP A 134 -10.29 -1.57 13.26
CA ASP A 134 -9.43 -2.74 13.15
C ASP A 134 -9.80 -3.58 11.91
N GLY A 135 -9.06 -4.68 11.75
CA GLY A 135 -9.30 -5.66 10.70
C GLY A 135 -9.31 -5.07 9.29
N PHE A 136 -10.29 -5.51 8.49
CA PHE A 136 -10.41 -5.12 7.10
C PHE A 136 -10.67 -3.61 6.93
N TRP A 137 -11.64 -3.05 7.65
CA TRP A 137 -12.06 -1.65 7.45
C TRP A 137 -10.98 -0.66 7.86
N GLY A 138 -10.31 -0.88 9.01
CA GLY A 138 -9.19 -0.06 9.42
C GLY A 138 -8.06 -0.07 8.39
N SER A 139 -7.69 -1.27 7.90
CA SER A 139 -6.65 -1.43 6.88
C SER A 139 -7.06 -0.82 5.54
N PHE A 140 -8.31 -1.01 5.11
CA PHE A 140 -8.85 -0.49 3.86
C PHE A 140 -8.82 1.04 3.83
N ILE A 141 -9.28 1.70 4.90
CA ILE A 141 -9.25 3.15 5.03
C ILE A 141 -7.81 3.65 5.08
N ALA A 142 -6.97 3.07 5.94
CA ALA A 142 -5.58 3.47 6.10
C ALA A 142 -4.81 3.39 4.78
N LEU A 143 -4.89 2.23 4.11
CA LEU A 143 -4.19 2.02 2.84
C LEU A 143 -4.75 2.96 1.77
N THR A 144 -6.06 3.04 1.59
CA THR A 144 -6.66 3.92 0.57
C THR A 144 -6.21 5.37 0.73
N LEU A 145 -6.20 5.90 1.96
CA LEU A 145 -5.79 7.29 2.24
C LEU A 145 -4.29 7.54 2.03
N VAL A 146 -3.45 6.52 2.16
CA VAL A 146 -2.00 6.64 1.96
C VAL A 146 -1.61 6.39 0.52
N THR A 147 -2.32 5.51 -0.19
CA THR A 147 -1.94 5.09 -1.54
C THR A 147 -2.71 5.74 -2.67
N TYR A 148 -3.82 6.44 -2.43
CA TYR A 148 -4.52 7.15 -3.50
C TYR A 148 -3.70 8.15 -4.34
N PRO A 149 -2.62 8.78 -3.82
CA PRO A 149 -1.88 9.75 -4.64
C PRO A 149 -0.83 9.13 -5.58
N TYR A 150 -0.60 7.81 -5.51
CA TYR A 150 0.27 7.09 -6.45
C TYR A 150 -0.39 6.93 -7.81
#